data_AF-A0A5N7Z8T0-F1
#
_entry.id   AF-A0A5N7Z8T0-F1
#
_cell.length_a   1.000
_cell.length_b   1.000
_cell.length_c   1.000
_cell.angle_alpha   90.00
_cell.angle_beta   90.00
_cell.angle_gamma   90.00
#
_symmetry.space_group_name_H-M   'P 1'
#
loop_
_entity.id
_entity.type
_entity.pdbx_description
1 polymer ?
#
loop_
_entity_poly.entity_id
_entity_poly.type
_entity_poly.pdbx_seq_one_letter_code
_entity_poly.pdbx_strand_id
1 'polypeptide(L)' 'LVHPSPRNRIWQKKNPWFEEEVIPELRKQVRKALVP' A
#
# COMPACT_ATOMS: atom_id res chain seq x y z
N LEU A 1 4.42 -1.42 5.99
CA LEU A 1 3.95 -1.84 4.65
C LEU A 1 4.56 -3.20 4.31
N VAL A 2 3.83 -4.07 3.61
CA VAL A 2 4.47 -5.25 3.02
C VAL A 2 5.42 -4.84 1.90
N HIS A 3 6.56 -5.52 1.81
CA HIS A 3 7.58 -5.23 0.81
C HIS A 3 7.09 -5.64 -0.60
N PRO A 4 7.38 -4.86 -1.66
CA PRO A 4 7.01 -5.20 -3.05
C PRO A 4 7.91 -6.29 -3.66
N SER A 5 8.42 -7.22 -2.84
CA SER A 5 9.23 -8.34 -3.33
C SER A 5 8.32 -9.36 -4.00
N PRO A 6 8.76 -10.04 -5.08
CA PRO A 6 8.02 -11.16 -5.67
C PRO A 6 7.59 -12.23 -4.65
N ARG A 7 8.33 -12.37 -3.55
CA ARG A 7 8.03 -13.27 -2.43
C ARG A 7 6.69 -13.00 -1.75
N ASN A 8 6.18 -11.77 -1.83
CA ASN A 8 4.93 -11.35 -1.18
C ASN A 8 3.69 -11.42 -2.09
N ARG A 9 3.82 -11.89 -3.34
CA ARG A 9 2.68 -11.99 -4.27
C ARG A 9 1.54 -12.86 -3.75
N ILE A 10 1.85 -13.97 -3.06
CA ILE A 10 0.82 -14.84 -2.46
C ILE A 10 0.06 -14.08 -1.36
N TRP A 11 0.78 -13.34 -0.53
CA TRP A 11 0.17 -12.53 0.52
C TRP A 11 -0.72 -11.44 -0.07
N GLN A 12 -0.25 -10.73 -1.11
CA GLN A 12 -1.04 -9.68 -1.79
C GLN A 12 -2.34 -10.24 -2.37
N LYS A 13 -2.29 -11.41 -3.03
CA LYS A 13 -3.48 -12.08 -3.54
C LYS A 13 -4.48 -12.48 -2.45
N LYS A 14 -4.00 -12.84 -1.26
CA LYS A 14 -4.86 -13.19 -0.12
C LYS A 14 -5.40 -11.97 0.63
N ASN A 15 -4.85 -10.78 0.39
CA ASN A 15 -5.15 -9.55 1.11
C ASN A 15 -5.41 -8.40 0.11
N PRO A 16 -6.45 -8.48 -0.74
CA PRO A 16 -6.73 -7.45 -1.76
C PRO A 16 -6.98 -6.07 -1.14
N TRP A 17 -7.57 -6.02 0.06
CA TRP A 17 -7.78 -4.80 0.85
C TRP A 17 -6.51 -3.97 1.05
N PHE A 18 -5.33 -4.58 1.03
CA PHE A 18 -4.08 -3.84 1.20
C PHE A 18 -3.84 -2.88 0.03
N GLU A 19 -4.05 -3.35 -1.20
CA GLU A 19 -3.87 -2.52 -2.40
C GLU A 19 -5.07 -1.59 -2.64
N GLU A 20 -6.28 -2.04 -2.30
CA GLU A 20 -7.52 -1.30 -2.53
C GLU A 20 -7.77 -0.19 -1.49
N GLU A 21 -7.37 -0.39 -0.23
CA GLU A 21 -7.71 0.54 0.86
C GLU A 21 -6.47 1.21 1.45
N VAL A 22 -5.45 0.42 1.81
CA VAL A 22 -4.29 0.93 2.55
C VAL A 22 -3.36 1.75 1.67
N ILE A 23 -3.06 1.29 0.45
CA ILE A 23 -2.16 2.02 -0.46
C ILE A 23 -2.74 3.39 -0.87
N PRO A 24 -4.03 3.55 -1.24
CA PRO A 24 -4.61 4.84 -1.54
C PRO A 24 -4.57 5.82 -0.35
N GLU A 25 -4.94 5.36 0.85
CA GLU A 25 -4.92 6.22 2.03
C GLU A 25 -3.50 6.64 2.40
N LEU A 26 -2.53 5.71 2.34
CA LEU A 26 -1.13 6.05 2.55
C LEU A 26 -0.65 7.11 1.55
N ARG A 27 -0.98 6.97 0.26
CA ARG A 27 -0.60 7.97 -0.76
C ARG A 27 -1.18 9.35 -0.44
N LYS A 28 -2.42 9.41 0.06
CA LYS A 28 -3.06 10.67 0.50
C LYS A 28 -2.30 11.31 1.67
N GLN A 29 -1.94 10.50 2.68
CA GLN A 29 -1.20 10.99 3.85
C GLN A 29 0.22 11.46 3.48
N VAL A 30 0.92 10.70 2.63
CA VAL A 30 2.25 11.09 2.13
C VAL A 30 2.16 12.40 1.34
N ARG A 31 1.16 12.56 0.46
CA ARG A 31 0.94 13.83 -0.25
C ARG A 31 0.69 14.98 0.73
N LYS A 32 -0.16 14.79 1.73
CA LYS A 32 -0.43 15.81 2.75
C LYS A 32 0.83 16.21 3.51
N ALA A 33 1.73 15.26 3.77
CA ALA A 33 2.98 15.51 4.48
C ALA A 33 4.07 16.18 3.61
N LEU A 34 3.98 16.06 2.28
CA LEU A 34 4.97 16.59 1.34
C LEU A 34 4.55 17.91 0.68
N VAL A 35 3.27 18.26 0.70
CA VAL A 35 2.78 19.56 0.22
C VAL A 35 2.95 20.58 1.35
N PRO A 36 3.61 21.73 1.09
CA PRO A 36 3.83 22.78 2.10
C PRO A 36 2.54 23.42 2.61
#